data_AF-A0A2N5TN42-F1
#
_entry.id   AF-A0A2N5TN42-F1
#
_cell.length_a   1.000
_cell.length_b   1.000
_cell.length_c   1.000
_cell.angle_alpha   90.00
_cell.angle_beta   90.00
_cell.angle_gamma   90.00
#
_symmetry.space_group_name_H-M   'P 1'
#
loop_
_entity.id
_entity.type
_entity.pdbx_description
1 polymer ?
#
loop_
_entity_poly.entity_id
_entity_poly.type
_entity_poly.pdbx_seq_one_letter_code
_entity_poly.pdbx_strand_id
1 'polypeptide(L)'
;MQEFRPEDNIEKIIRMIQHTFTNQHPPQNALQQQLVDAARLVNNRIQTYWTQATSNGRPPFCLRFPTLEDVIQRSMDLELKCEVLPADVMVIFFDEGGICVGIGLPPKPESNTTHHLPRDLWAQQSLDNFLCEQ
;
A
#
# COMPACT_ATOMS: atom_id res chain seq x y z
N MET A 1 19.54 -18.66 -10.83
CA MET A 1 19.34 -17.97 -9.54
C MET A 1 18.65 -18.97 -8.63
N GLN A 2 19.17 -19.25 -7.44
CA GLN A 2 18.45 -20.12 -6.52
C GLN A 2 17.29 -19.31 -5.94
N GLU A 3 16.07 -19.65 -6.32
CA GLU A 3 14.87 -18.97 -5.84
C GLU A 3 14.61 -19.40 -4.38
N PHE A 4 14.45 -18.41 -3.49
CA PHE A 4 13.99 -18.66 -2.13
C PHE A 4 12.51 -19.01 -2.15
N ARG A 5 12.08 -19.87 -1.23
CA ARG A 5 10.67 -20.26 -1.19
C ARG A 5 9.82 -19.12 -0.64
N PRO A 6 8.53 -19.01 -1.02
CA PRO A 6 7.65 -17.97 -0.49
C PRO A 6 7.57 -17.93 1.04
N GLU A 7 7.73 -19.08 1.71
CA GLU A 7 7.75 -19.21 3.16
C GLU A 7 9.08 -18.83 3.84
N ASP A 8 10.14 -18.56 3.06
CA ASP A 8 11.45 -18.22 3.62
C ASP A 8 11.49 -16.74 4.03
N ASN A 9 11.39 -16.50 5.34
CA ASN A 9 11.56 -15.16 5.89
C ASN A 9 13.04 -14.70 5.86
N ILE A 10 13.24 -13.39 6.01
CA ILE A 10 14.57 -12.77 5.89
C ILE A 10 15.59 -13.34 6.89
N GLU A 11 15.17 -13.72 8.10
CA GLU A 11 16.05 -14.32 9.10
C GLU A 11 16.52 -15.72 8.68
N LYS A 12 15.61 -16.52 8.12
CA LYS A 12 15.91 -17.86 7.60
C LYS A 12 16.89 -17.77 6.42
N ILE A 13 16.67 -16.82 5.51
CA ILE A 13 17.57 -16.57 4.37
C ILE A 13 18.97 -16.20 4.85
N ILE A 14 19.09 -15.29 5.82
CA ILE A 14 20.38 -14.90 6.41
C ILE A 14 21.09 -16.12 7.03
N ARG A 15 20.36 -16.94 7.81
CA ARG A 15 20.93 -18.17 8.42
C ARG A 15 21.42 -19.15 7.36
N MET A 16 20.66 -19.34 6.28
CA MET A 16 21.09 -20.20 5.17
C MET A 16 22.39 -19.71 4.56
N ILE A 17 22.50 -18.41 4.24
CA ILE A 17 23.72 -17.82 3.66
C ILE A 17 24.91 -17.99 4.61
N GLN A 18 24.72 -17.72 5.91
CA GLN A 18 25.77 -17.87 6.93
C GLN A 18 26.20 -19.32 7.16
N HIS A 19 25.28 -20.28 7.00
CA HIS A 19 25.59 -21.69 7.10
C HIS A 19 26.31 -22.21 5.86
N THR A 20 25.96 -21.70 4.67
CA THR A 20 26.60 -22.07 3.41
C THR A 20 28.01 -21.51 3.28
N PHE A 21 28.21 -20.24 3.62
CA PHE A 21 29.51 -19.58 3.50
C PHE A 21 30.17 -19.42 4.87
N THR A 22 31.13 -20.29 5.14
CA THR A 22 31.88 -20.34 6.40
C THR A 22 33.35 -20.08 6.15
N ASN A 23 34.16 -19.88 7.19
CA ASN A 23 35.62 -19.75 7.03
C ASN A 23 36.25 -20.98 6.35
N GLN A 24 35.63 -22.15 6.47
CA GLN A 24 36.07 -23.38 5.81
C GLN A 24 35.57 -23.49 4.35
N HIS A 25 34.49 -22.79 4.02
CA HIS A 25 33.89 -22.74 2.68
C HIS A 25 33.63 -21.28 2.29
N PRO A 26 34.69 -20.53 1.95
CA PRO A 26 34.56 -19.12 1.62
C PRO A 26 33.83 -18.94 0.28
N PRO A 27 33.19 -17.77 0.08
CA PRO A 27 32.65 -17.42 -1.22
C PRO A 27 33.77 -17.42 -2.27
N GLN A 28 33.53 -18.09 -3.40
CA GLN A 28 34.50 -18.36 -4.45
C GLN A 28 34.45 -17.35 -5.60
N ASN A 29 33.39 -16.54 -5.65
CA ASN A 29 33.22 -15.52 -6.69
C ASN A 29 32.56 -14.25 -6.14
N ALA A 30 32.60 -13.18 -6.94
CA ALA A 30 32.08 -11.87 -6.56
C ALA A 30 30.59 -11.89 -6.21
N LEU A 31 29.79 -12.69 -6.91
CA LEU A 31 28.35 -12.81 -6.63
C LEU A 31 28.11 -13.45 -5.25
N GLN A 32 28.83 -14.50 -4.90
CA GLN A 32 28.74 -15.14 -3.59
C GLN A 32 29.20 -14.19 -2.47
N GLN A 33 30.26 -13.42 -2.71
CA GLN A 33 30.72 -12.40 -1.76
C GLN A 33 29.65 -11.32 -1.53
N GLN A 34 29.01 -10.84 -2.60
CA GLN A 34 27.90 -9.88 -2.51
C GLN A 34 26.73 -10.42 -1.69
N LEU A 35 26.40 -11.71 -1.82
CA LEU A 35 25.35 -12.34 -1.01
C LEU A 35 25.71 -12.38 0.48
N VAL A 36 26.95 -12.74 0.81
CA VAL A 36 27.46 -12.74 2.20
C VAL A 36 27.45 -11.33 2.78
N ASP A 37 27.89 -10.34 2.01
CA ASP A 37 27.93 -8.94 2.43
C ASP A 37 26.53 -8.37 2.64
N ALA A 38 25.61 -8.65 1.73
CA ALA A 38 24.21 -8.27 1.86
C ALA A 38 23.57 -8.91 3.11
N ALA A 39 23.75 -10.23 3.32
CA ALA A 39 23.23 -10.91 4.50
C ALA A 39 23.76 -10.31 5.80
N ARG A 40 25.05 -9.97 5.84
CA ARG A 40 25.69 -9.30 6.97
C ARG A 40 25.12 -7.91 7.22
N LEU A 41 24.94 -7.09 6.17
CA LEU A 41 24.34 -5.77 6.28
C LEU A 41 22.91 -5.82 6.81
N VAL A 42 22.08 -6.73 6.28
CA VAL A 42 20.70 -6.90 6.74
C VAL A 42 20.67 -7.38 8.18
N ASN A 43 21.49 -8.37 8.56
CA ASN A 43 21.57 -8.85 9.94
C ASN A 43 21.96 -7.72 10.91
N ASN A 44 22.97 -6.92 10.58
CA ASN A 44 23.37 -5.77 11.39
C ASN A 44 22.21 -4.77 11.56
N ARG A 45 21.46 -4.52 10.49
CA ARG A 45 20.30 -3.62 10.53
C ARG A 45 19.18 -4.16 11.41
N ILE A 46 18.90 -5.47 11.35
CA ILE A 46 17.95 -6.15 12.24
C ILE A 46 18.40 -6.03 13.70
N GLN A 47 19.68 -6.30 14.01
CA GLN A 47 20.18 -6.19 15.38
C GLN A 47 20.12 -4.75 15.90
N THR A 48 20.47 -3.78 15.04
CA THR A 48 20.36 -2.35 15.36
C THR A 48 18.92 -1.96 15.64
N TYR A 49 17.97 -2.43 14.82
CA TYR A 49 16.54 -2.24 15.03
C TYR A 49 16.11 -2.75 16.42
N TRP A 50 16.46 -3.99 16.77
CA TRP A 50 16.07 -4.57 18.07
C TRP A 50 16.69 -3.83 19.25
N THR A 51 17.94 -3.41 19.12
CA THR A 51 18.67 -2.65 20.16
C THR A 51 18.06 -1.24 20.35
N GLN A 52 17.64 -0.59 19.26
CA GLN A 52 17.01 0.73 19.32
C GLN A 52 15.55 0.68 19.79
N ALA A 53 14.80 -0.34 19.36
CA ALA A 53 13.42 -0.56 19.79
C ALA A 53 13.33 -0.82 21.31
N THR A 54 14.31 -1.50 21.89
CA THR A 54 14.37 -1.79 23.33
C THR A 54 14.85 -0.60 24.18
N SER A 55 15.63 0.33 23.63
CA SER A 55 16.18 1.48 24.37
C SER A 55 15.30 2.74 24.34
N ASN A 56 14.60 2.99 23.23
CA ASN A 56 13.80 4.22 23.07
C ASN A 56 12.28 4.03 23.28
N GLY A 57 11.84 2.81 23.64
CA GLY A 57 10.43 2.49 23.95
C GLY A 57 9.45 2.65 22.78
N ARG A 58 9.90 3.13 21.62
CA ARG A 58 9.14 3.22 20.39
C ARG A 58 9.81 2.35 19.34
N PRO A 59 9.14 1.31 18.82
CA PRO A 59 9.66 0.59 17.67
C PRO A 59 9.86 1.60 16.54
N PRO A 60 11.01 1.61 15.85
CA PRO A 60 11.19 2.51 14.72
C PRO A 60 10.12 2.17 13.68
N PHE A 61 9.53 3.22 13.11
CA PHE A 61 8.32 3.11 12.31
C PHE A 61 8.55 2.14 11.13
N CYS A 62 7.74 1.08 11.06
CA CYS A 62 7.60 0.35 9.80
C CYS A 62 6.56 1.10 8.98
N LEU A 63 6.94 1.54 7.78
CA LEU A 63 5.96 1.88 6.75
C LEU A 63 5.24 0.59 6.38
N ARG A 64 4.12 0.32 7.05
CA ARG A 64 3.19 -0.72 6.62
C ARG A 64 2.31 -0.10 5.54
N PHE A 65 2.07 -0.86 4.47
CA PHE A 65 0.99 -0.49 3.56
C PHE A 65 -0.31 -0.44 4.37
N PRO A 66 -1.15 0.59 4.16
CA PRO A 66 -2.43 0.67 4.85
C PRO A 66 -3.26 -0.57 4.50
N THR A 67 -3.92 -1.13 5.50
CA THR A 67 -4.91 -2.18 5.30
C THR A 67 -6.15 -1.61 4.63
N LEU A 68 -7.02 -2.47 4.09
CA LEU A 68 -8.32 -2.03 3.57
C LEU A 68 -9.12 -1.30 4.66
N GLU A 69 -9.07 -1.78 5.90
CA GLU A 69 -9.73 -1.14 7.04
C GLU A 69 -9.16 0.26 7.32
N ASP A 70 -7.84 0.43 7.28
CA ASP A 70 -7.20 1.75 7.41
C ASP A 70 -7.68 2.72 6.31
N VAL A 71 -7.84 2.23 5.08
CA VAL A 71 -8.32 3.04 3.95
C VAL A 71 -9.80 3.41 4.12
N ILE A 72 -10.65 2.46 4.54
CA ILE A 72 -12.08 2.70 4.78
C ILE A 72 -12.26 3.74 5.89
N GLN A 73 -11.61 3.54 7.03
CA GLN A 73 -11.70 4.45 8.17
C GLN A 73 -11.22 5.84 7.78
N ARG A 74 -10.09 5.93 7.06
CA ARG A 74 -9.58 7.21 6.55
C ARG A 74 -10.54 7.88 5.58
N SER A 75 -11.22 7.12 4.73
CA SER A 75 -12.20 7.65 3.78
C SER A 75 -13.40 8.26 4.51
N MET A 76 -13.93 7.57 5.53
CA MET A 76 -15.01 8.10 6.38
C MET A 76 -14.59 9.37 7.12
N ASP A 77 -13.39 9.40 7.70
CA ASP A 77 -12.86 10.57 8.40
C ASP A 77 -12.69 11.79 7.48
N LEU A 78 -12.40 11.55 6.19
CA LEU A 78 -12.29 12.61 5.17
C LEU A 78 -13.67 13.06 4.70
N GLU A 79 -14.60 12.13 4.49
CA GLU A 79 -15.98 12.44 4.10
C GLU A 79 -16.66 13.35 5.12
N LEU A 80 -16.46 13.11 6.42
CA LEU A 80 -16.96 13.97 7.50
C LEU A 80 -16.42 15.41 7.46
N LYS A 81 -15.33 15.65 6.73
CA LYS A 81 -14.71 16.97 6.56
C LYS A 81 -15.09 17.62 5.23
N CYS A 82 -15.79 16.89 4.35
CA CYS A 82 -16.27 17.44 3.10
C CYS A 82 -17.49 18.34 3.35
N GLU A 83 -17.52 19.47 2.67
CA GLU A 83 -18.72 20.30 2.60
C GLU A 83 -19.62 19.79 1.47
N VAL A 84 -20.92 19.65 1.74
CA VAL A 84 -21.90 19.32 0.71
C VAL A 84 -22.12 20.57 -0.14
N LEU A 85 -21.71 20.49 -1.40
CA LEU A 85 -21.87 21.59 -2.34
C LEU A 85 -23.34 21.73 -2.78
N PRO A 86 -23.78 22.95 -3.15
CA PRO A 86 -25.14 23.16 -3.65
C PRO A 86 -25.41 22.32 -4.91
N ALA A 87 -26.59 21.69 -4.96
CA ALA A 87 -26.94 20.74 -6.01
C ALA A 87 -27.38 21.39 -7.33
N ASP A 88 -27.53 22.72 -7.37
CA ASP A 88 -28.04 23.49 -8.50
C ASP A 88 -26.97 24.30 -9.24
N VAL A 89 -25.72 24.24 -8.77
CA VAL A 89 -24.61 25.00 -9.35
C VAL A 89 -23.49 24.10 -9.87
N MET A 90 -22.79 24.57 -10.89
CA MET A 90 -21.53 23.99 -11.30
C MET A 90 -20.42 24.49 -10.38
N VAL A 91 -19.60 23.57 -9.88
CA VAL A 91 -18.44 23.88 -9.04
C VAL A 91 -17.17 23.56 -9.80
N ILE A 92 -16.21 24.49 -9.81
CA ILE A 92 -14.90 24.30 -10.44
C ILE A 92 -13.86 24.23 -9.32
N PHE A 93 -13.07 23.17 -9.32
CA PHE A 93 -12.00 22.95 -8.35
C PHE A 93 -10.68 23.47 -8.90
N PHE A 94 -10.01 24.33 -8.14
CA PHE A 94 -8.66 24.79 -8.42
C PHE A 94 -7.69 24.21 -7.38
N ASP A 95 -6.48 23.86 -7.81
CA ASP A 95 -5.39 23.55 -6.89
C ASP A 95 -4.76 24.83 -6.30
N GLU A 96 -3.76 24.64 -5.43
CA GLU A 96 -3.02 25.74 -4.79
C GLU A 96 -2.28 26.64 -5.80
N GLY A 97 -2.03 26.16 -7.02
CA GLY A 97 -1.42 26.91 -8.12
C GLY A 97 -2.42 27.65 -9.01
N GLY A 98 -3.72 27.57 -8.71
CA GLY A 98 -4.78 28.15 -9.53
C GLY A 98 -5.09 27.35 -10.80
N ILE A 99 -4.66 26.09 -10.88
CA ILE A 99 -4.92 25.19 -12.02
C ILE A 99 -6.26 24.48 -11.77
N CYS A 100 -7.13 24.48 -12.77
CA CYS A 100 -8.38 23.72 -12.71
C CYS A 100 -8.08 22.22 -12.69
N VAL A 101 -8.49 21.54 -11.62
CA VAL A 101 -8.26 20.09 -11.40
C VAL A 101 -9.54 19.26 -11.51
N GLY A 102 -10.71 19.90 -11.59
CA GLY A 102 -11.97 19.18 -11.73
C GLY A 102 -13.18 20.09 -11.83
N ILE A 103 -14.28 19.52 -12.30
CA ILE A 103 -15.58 20.19 -12.39
C ILE A 103 -16.65 19.26 -11.80
N GLY A 104 -17.37 19.75 -10.80
CA GLY A 104 -18.61 19.17 -10.29
C GLY A 104 -19.79 19.77 -11.04
N LEU A 105 -20.56 18.94 -11.75
CA LEU A 105 -21.80 19.37 -12.39
C LEU A 105 -22.98 19.06 -11.45
N PRO A 106 -24.02 19.91 -11.45
CA PRO A 106 -25.25 19.61 -10.73
C PRO A 106 -25.85 18.29 -11.26
N PRO A 107 -26.59 17.53 -10.42
CA PRO A 107 -27.25 16.31 -10.84
C PRO A 107 -28.15 16.59 -12.05
N LYS A 108 -28.13 15.68 -13.02
CA LYS A 108 -29.03 15.78 -14.18
C LYS A 108 -30.48 15.73 -13.66
N PRO A 109 -31.35 16.67 -14.04
CA PRO A 109 -32.76 16.61 -13.66
C PRO A 109 -33.39 15.30 -14.14
N GLU A 110 -34.33 14.78 -13.36
CA GLU A 110 -35.04 13.54 -13.71
C GLU A 110 -35.68 13.69 -15.09
N SER A 111 -35.40 12.75 -15.97
CA SER A 111 -35.97 12.72 -17.31
C SER A 111 -36.82 11.47 -17.44
N ASN A 112 -38.08 11.63 -17.82
CA ASN A 112 -39.00 10.51 -18.08
C ASN A 112 -38.60 9.66 -19.30
N THR A 113 -37.49 9.96 -19.95
CA THR A 113 -36.97 9.33 -21.16
C THR A 113 -35.54 8.80 -21.00
N THR A 114 -35.03 8.63 -19.76
CA THR A 114 -33.69 8.06 -19.56
C THR A 114 -33.68 6.57 -19.85
N HIS A 115 -32.94 6.17 -20.90
CA HIS A 115 -32.63 4.76 -21.19
C HIS A 115 -31.52 4.17 -20.31
N HIS A 116 -30.90 4.99 -19.45
CA HIS A 116 -29.81 4.57 -18.57
C HIS A 116 -30.31 4.28 -17.17
N LEU A 117 -29.78 3.21 -16.57
CA LEU A 117 -30.02 2.92 -15.16
C LEU A 117 -29.51 4.07 -14.27
N PRO A 118 -30.22 4.40 -13.17
CA PRO A 118 -29.72 5.29 -12.13
C PRO A 118 -28.33 4.86 -11.63
N ARG A 119 -27.48 5.84 -11.32
CA ARG A 119 -26.07 5.61 -10.95
C ARG A 119 -25.93 4.65 -9.78
N ASP A 120 -26.73 4.81 -8.74
CA ASP A 120 -26.63 4.01 -7.51
C ASP A 120 -26.99 2.55 -7.77
N LEU A 121 -28.04 2.31 -8.57
CA LEU A 121 -28.41 0.96 -9.00
C LEU A 121 -27.32 0.31 -9.85
N TRP A 122 -26.66 1.08 -10.71
CA TRP A 122 -25.57 0.59 -11.56
C TRP A 122 -24.31 0.26 -10.75
N ALA A 123 -23.98 1.11 -9.77
CA ALA A 123 -22.87 0.89 -8.85
C ALA A 123 -23.10 -0.37 -8.00
N GLN A 124 -24.32 -0.55 -7.49
CA GLN A 124 -24.69 -1.73 -6.71
C GLN A 124 -24.63 -3.00 -7.56
N GLN A 125 -25.22 -3.01 -8.76
CA GLN A 125 -25.12 -4.16 -9.67
C GLN A 125 -23.68 -4.53 -10.02
N SER A 126 -22.82 -3.53 -10.24
CA SER A 126 -21.41 -3.77 -10.55
C SER A 126 -20.66 -4.39 -9.37
N LEU A 127 -20.96 -3.94 -8.15
CA LEU A 127 -20.40 -4.51 -6.93
C LEU A 127 -20.89 -5.96 -6.72
N ASP A 128 -22.19 -6.19 -6.86
CA ASP A 128 -22.79 -7.52 -6.69
C ASP A 128 -22.21 -8.53 -7.69
N ASN A 129 -22.05 -8.13 -8.97
CA ASN A 129 -21.41 -8.97 -9.99
C ASN A 129 -19.95 -9.29 -9.64
N PHE A 130 -19.18 -8.31 -9.18
CA PHE A 130 -17.79 -8.52 -8.77
C PHE A 130 -17.67 -9.51 -7.60
N LEU A 131 -18.60 -9.48 -6.66
CA LEU A 131 -18.63 -10.39 -5.51
C LEU A 131 -19.09 -11.81 -5.87
N CYS A 132 -19.90 -11.98 -6.92
CA CYS A 132 -20.32 -13.30 -7.41
C CYS A 132 -19.28 -14.02 -8.27
N GLU A 133 -18.27 -13.33 -8.79
CA GLU A 133 -17.20 -13.90 -9.63
C GLU A 133 -15.95 -14.32 -8.83
N GLN A 134 -15.94 -14.15 -7.50
CA GLN A 134 -14.89 -14.64 -6.59
C GLN A 134 -15.30 -15.93 -5.86
#